data_AF-A0AAD8XWU7-F1
#
_entry.id   AF-A0AAD8XWU7-F1
#
_cell.length_a   1.000
_cell.length_b   1.000
_cell.length_c   1.000
_cell.angle_alpha   90.00
_cell.angle_beta   90.00
_cell.angle_gamma   90.00
#
_symmetry.space_group_name_H-M   'P 1'
#
loop_
_entity.id
_entity.type
_entity.pdbx_description
1 polymer ?
#
loop_
_entity_poly.entity_id
_entity_poly.type
_entity_poly.pdbx_seq_one_letter_code
_entity_poly.pdbx_strand_id
1 'polypeptide(L)'
;MEGPSNLASQKWPSHAYQHPDIIVKWTAVRPSLVTTGDWVALDFGDIEKDLSAKLSDEDIKGVLLSIDAVNNLRSLWLTNCIHITGVRLDPLRGSRIIQQIDLSLVGDHESSKLDPEPTNSCAEVVPILDSIIERGEECVLKHLQFPNEWRKERNTESDFHAFITRYNDYLHRQ
;
A
#
# COMPACT_ATOMS: atom_id res chain seq x y z
N MET A 1 -35.99 2.91 26.91
CA MET A 1 -35.65 4.34 26.83
C MET A 1 -34.15 4.43 27.03
N GLU A 2 -33.40 4.28 25.95
CA GLU A 2 -31.97 4.55 25.95
C GLU A 2 -31.72 5.56 24.84
N GLY A 3 -31.20 6.73 25.23
CA GLY A 3 -30.90 7.82 24.32
C GLY A 3 -29.62 7.54 23.53
N PRO A 4 -29.44 8.16 22.35
CA PRO A 4 -28.23 7.99 21.58
C PRO A 4 -27.06 8.67 22.28
N SER A 5 -26.06 7.85 22.60
CA SER A 5 -24.72 8.23 23.05
C SER A 5 -24.06 9.16 22.05
N ASN A 6 -23.62 10.29 22.57
CA ASN A 6 -22.93 11.39 21.90
C ASN A 6 -21.56 10.92 21.37
N LEU A 7 -21.46 10.65 20.07
CA LEU A 7 -20.19 10.41 19.39
C LEU A 7 -19.47 11.75 19.25
N ALA A 8 -18.48 11.98 20.12
CA ALA A 8 -17.59 13.13 20.01
C ALA A 8 -16.88 13.10 18.65
N SER A 9 -17.07 14.17 17.88
CA SER A 9 -16.36 14.46 16.65
C SER A 9 -14.85 14.46 16.90
N GLN A 10 -14.15 13.42 16.44
CA GLN A 10 -12.70 13.46 16.32
C GLN A 10 -12.35 14.45 15.20
N LYS A 11 -11.91 15.65 15.62
CA LYS A 11 -11.38 16.68 14.73
C LYS A 11 -10.01 16.22 14.23
N TRP A 12 -9.87 16.13 12.90
CA TRP A 12 -8.58 16.00 12.22
C TRP A 12 -7.63 17.14 12.62
N PRO A 13 -6.32 16.88 12.76
CA PRO A 13 -5.32 17.92 13.02
C PRO A 13 -5.30 18.93 11.85
N SER A 14 -5.71 20.16 12.13
CA SER A 14 -6.10 21.17 11.14
C SER A 14 -4.94 21.89 10.41
N HIS A 15 -3.72 21.36 10.42
CA HIS A 15 -2.55 22.10 9.94
C HIS A 15 -1.69 21.44 8.86
N ALA A 16 -2.11 20.30 8.30
CA ALA A 16 -1.43 19.72 7.16
C ALA A 16 -2.38 19.61 5.95
N TYR A 17 -2.17 20.49 4.97
CA TYR A 17 -2.70 20.45 3.61
C TYR A 17 -4.19 20.81 3.40
N GLN A 18 -4.46 22.12 3.40
CA GLN A 18 -5.74 22.69 2.94
C GLN A 18 -5.70 23.01 1.44
N HIS A 19 -5.41 22.04 0.57
CA HIS A 19 -5.66 22.20 -0.86
C HIS A 19 -7.06 21.63 -1.18
N PRO A 20 -7.98 22.40 -1.76
CA PRO A 20 -9.37 21.98 -1.94
C PRO A 20 -9.51 20.72 -2.81
N ASP A 21 -8.64 20.54 -3.82
CA ASP A 21 -8.64 19.34 -4.69
C ASP A 21 -8.16 18.07 -3.98
N ILE A 22 -7.33 18.22 -2.95
CA ILE A 22 -6.78 17.13 -2.14
C ILE A 22 -7.89 16.65 -1.18
N ILE A 23 -8.63 17.56 -0.54
CA ILE A 23 -9.74 17.23 0.37
C ILE A 23 -10.84 16.43 -0.33
N VAL A 24 -11.22 16.80 -1.56
CA VAL A 24 -12.25 16.09 -2.33
C VAL A 24 -11.77 14.69 -2.75
N LYS A 25 -10.50 14.55 -3.16
CA LYS A 25 -9.86 13.25 -3.46
C LYS A 25 -9.89 12.28 -2.26
N TRP A 26 -9.62 12.78 -1.05
CA TRP A 26 -9.55 11.94 0.14
C TRP A 26 -10.90 11.52 0.72
N THR A 27 -11.99 12.25 0.43
CA THR A 27 -13.34 11.78 0.81
C THR A 27 -13.81 10.56 0.02
N ALA A 28 -13.19 10.28 -1.14
CA ALA A 28 -13.48 9.12 -1.98
C ALA A 28 -12.67 7.87 -1.56
N VAL A 29 -11.47 8.05 -1.00
CA VAL A 29 -10.70 6.95 -0.38
C VAL A 29 -11.37 6.63 0.95
N ARG A 30 -12.30 5.66 0.93
CA ARG A 30 -12.93 5.19 2.15
C ARG A 30 -11.99 4.17 2.79
N PRO A 31 -11.31 4.48 3.92
CA PRO A 31 -10.92 3.39 4.81
C PRO A 31 -12.21 2.68 5.18
N SER A 32 -12.33 1.40 4.81
CA SER A 32 -13.43 0.56 5.25
C SER A 32 -13.25 0.30 6.75
N LEU A 33 -13.64 1.27 7.58
CA LEU A 33 -13.67 1.11 9.02
C LEU A 33 -14.89 0.24 9.37
N VAL A 34 -14.77 -1.07 9.17
CA VAL A 34 -15.75 -2.02 9.68
C VAL A 34 -15.59 -2.02 11.19
N THR A 35 -16.54 -1.39 11.88
CA THR A 35 -16.61 -1.34 13.34
C THR A 35 -17.05 -2.69 13.91
N THR A 36 -16.26 -3.74 13.68
CA THR A 36 -16.16 -4.99 14.44
C THR A 36 -14.86 -5.70 14.04
N GLY A 37 -13.71 -5.28 14.59
CA GLY A 37 -12.46 -6.05 14.53
C GLY A 37 -11.64 -5.97 13.22
N ASP A 38 -10.66 -5.07 13.24
CA ASP A 38 -9.26 -5.31 12.84
C ASP A 38 -8.87 -5.55 11.38
N TRP A 39 -9.42 -4.81 10.40
CA TRP A 39 -8.74 -4.65 9.11
C TRP A 39 -8.76 -3.19 8.65
N VAL A 40 -7.65 -2.46 8.86
CA VAL A 40 -7.40 -1.23 8.09
C VAL A 40 -6.82 -1.69 6.76
N ALA A 41 -7.67 -1.69 5.74
CA ALA A 41 -7.29 -1.88 4.35
C ALA A 41 -7.25 -0.52 3.65
N LEU A 42 -6.23 -0.30 2.82
CA LEU A 42 -6.15 0.82 1.91
C LEU A 42 -6.15 0.28 0.49
N ASP A 43 -7.30 0.41 -0.18
CA ASP A 43 -7.53 -0.05 -1.55
C ASP A 43 -7.81 1.14 -2.47
N PHE A 44 -6.99 1.29 -3.51
CA PHE A 44 -7.15 2.34 -4.51
C PHE A 44 -8.02 1.89 -5.71
N GLY A 45 -8.42 0.61 -5.75
CA GLY A 45 -9.30 0.06 -6.79
C GLY A 45 -10.72 0.61 -6.74
N ASP A 46 -11.20 1.02 -5.57
CA ASP A 46 -12.51 1.64 -5.35
C ASP A 46 -12.56 3.12 -5.75
N ILE A 47 -11.42 3.70 -6.12
CA ILE A 47 -11.31 5.09 -6.58
C ILE A 47 -11.44 5.10 -8.11
N GLU A 48 -12.14 6.12 -8.63
CA GLU A 48 -12.22 6.36 -10.08
C GLU A 48 -10.81 6.31 -10.72
N LYS A 49 -10.67 5.53 -11.78
CA LYS A 49 -9.38 5.23 -12.43
C LYS A 49 -8.58 6.49 -12.80
N ASP A 50 -9.27 7.50 -13.33
CA ASP A 50 -8.65 8.77 -13.71
C ASP A 50 -8.16 9.57 -12.50
N LEU A 51 -8.69 9.29 -11.32
CA LEU A 51 -8.31 9.94 -10.08
C LEU A 51 -7.15 9.22 -9.40
N SER A 52 -7.18 7.88 -9.35
CA SER A 52 -6.06 7.07 -8.85
C SER A 52 -4.81 7.21 -9.72
N ALA A 53 -4.97 7.35 -11.04
CA ALA A 53 -3.87 7.66 -11.96
C ALA A 53 -3.25 9.05 -11.71
N LYS A 54 -3.93 9.98 -11.04
CA LYS A 54 -3.39 11.31 -10.70
C LYS A 54 -2.64 11.34 -9.37
N LEU A 55 -2.60 10.23 -8.64
CA LEU A 55 -1.90 10.16 -7.37
C LEU A 55 -0.40 10.04 -7.61
N SER A 56 0.36 10.82 -6.85
CA SER A 56 1.81 10.79 -6.81
C SER A 56 2.31 10.01 -5.59
N ASP A 57 3.59 9.65 -5.59
CA ASP A 57 4.25 9.05 -4.44
C ASP A 57 4.10 9.89 -3.15
N GLU A 58 4.11 11.23 -3.25
CA GLU A 58 3.89 12.10 -2.09
C GLU A 58 2.45 12.02 -1.56
N ASP A 59 1.45 11.85 -2.43
CA ASP A 59 0.07 11.65 -2.02
C ASP A 59 -0.07 10.34 -1.24
N ILE A 60 0.50 9.24 -1.77
CA ILE A 60 0.49 7.93 -1.11
C ILE A 60 1.17 8.00 0.25
N LYS A 61 2.35 8.61 0.32
CA LYS A 61 3.07 8.82 1.60
C LYS A 61 2.25 9.62 2.60
N GLY A 62 1.60 10.69 2.15
CA GLY A 62 0.72 11.50 2.98
C GLY A 62 -0.36 10.65 3.66
N VAL A 63 -1.00 9.75 2.91
CA VAL A 63 -1.99 8.81 3.47
C VAL A 63 -1.37 7.87 4.47
N LEU A 64 -0.30 7.18 4.07
CA LEU A 64 0.32 6.16 4.92
C LEU A 64 0.78 6.75 6.25
N LEU A 65 1.31 7.98 6.24
CA LEU A 65 1.65 8.71 7.47
C LEU A 65 0.41 9.10 8.28
N SER A 66 -0.67 9.56 7.62
CA SER A 66 -1.89 10.01 8.29
C SER A 66 -2.63 8.89 9.05
N ILE A 67 -2.46 7.64 8.61
CA ILE A 67 -3.06 6.46 9.25
C ILE A 67 -2.07 5.69 10.13
N ASP A 68 -0.84 6.17 10.29
CA ASP A 68 0.25 5.44 10.96
C ASP A 68 0.36 3.99 10.43
N ALA A 69 0.57 3.88 9.12
CA ALA A 69 0.43 2.62 8.38
C ALA A 69 1.32 1.50 8.92
N VAL A 70 2.52 1.81 9.42
CA VAL A 70 3.44 0.83 10.01
C VAL A 70 2.78 0.03 11.14
N ASN A 71 1.90 0.66 11.92
CA ASN A 71 1.23 0.06 13.08
C ASN A 71 -0.24 -0.29 12.85
N ASN A 72 -0.90 0.29 11.84
CA ASN A 72 -2.35 0.10 11.64
C ASN A 72 -2.75 -0.58 10.32
N LEU A 73 -1.96 -0.48 9.24
CA LEU A 73 -2.34 -0.99 7.92
C LEU A 73 -2.07 -2.50 7.76
N ARG A 74 -3.12 -3.27 7.44
CA ARG A 74 -3.02 -4.73 7.20
C ARG A 74 -2.96 -5.11 5.73
N SER A 75 -3.63 -4.35 4.87
CA SER A 75 -3.66 -4.62 3.43
C SER A 75 -3.50 -3.33 2.65
N LEU A 76 -2.61 -3.34 1.67
CA LEU A 76 -2.39 -2.25 0.72
C LEU A 76 -2.60 -2.77 -0.71
N TRP A 77 -3.49 -2.13 -1.47
CA TRP A 77 -3.69 -2.39 -2.89
C TRP A 77 -3.52 -1.12 -3.70
N LEU A 78 -2.40 -0.98 -4.43
CA LEU A 78 -2.10 0.17 -5.28
C LEU A 78 -2.79 0.10 -6.66
N THR A 79 -3.94 -0.58 -6.72
CA THR A 79 -4.73 -0.75 -7.94
C THR A 79 -5.00 0.60 -8.61
N ASN A 80 -4.81 0.67 -9.92
CA ASN A 80 -4.96 1.88 -10.75
C ASN A 80 -3.98 3.05 -10.45
N CYS A 81 -3.07 2.92 -9.49
CA CYS A 81 -2.06 3.94 -9.17
C CYS A 81 -0.84 3.87 -10.13
N ILE A 82 -1.09 3.99 -11.43
CA ILE A 82 -0.13 3.69 -12.51
C ILE A 82 1.14 4.57 -12.53
N HIS A 83 1.13 5.73 -11.87
CA HIS A 83 2.27 6.66 -11.81
C HIS A 83 3.10 6.57 -10.52
N ILE A 84 2.82 5.59 -9.66
CA ILE A 84 3.56 5.41 -8.42
C ILE A 84 4.88 4.69 -8.71
N THR A 85 5.97 5.31 -8.29
CA THR A 85 7.32 4.75 -8.41
C THR A 85 7.67 3.84 -7.24
N GLY A 86 7.01 4.03 -6.10
CA GLY A 86 7.27 3.30 -4.86
C GLY A 86 8.35 3.93 -3.97
N VAL A 87 9.01 5.00 -4.44
CA VAL A 87 10.06 5.75 -3.70
C VAL A 87 9.60 6.23 -2.33
N ARG A 88 8.28 6.42 -2.15
CA ARG A 88 7.73 6.98 -0.92
C ARG A 88 6.89 6.00 -0.11
N LEU A 89 7.07 4.70 -0.33
CA LEU A 89 6.46 3.64 0.50
C LEU A 89 7.19 3.40 1.83
N ASP A 90 8.22 4.18 2.16
CA ASP A 90 8.95 4.14 3.44
C ASP A 90 8.07 4.06 4.70
N PRO A 91 6.86 4.67 4.78
CA PRO A 91 6.00 4.51 5.95
C PRO A 91 5.57 3.07 6.26
N LEU A 92 5.81 2.11 5.37
CA LEU A 92 5.58 0.67 5.63
C LEU A 92 6.79 -0.04 6.24
N ARG A 93 7.96 0.61 6.24
CA ARG A 93 9.24 0.01 6.61
C ARG A 93 9.18 -0.58 8.01
N GLY A 94 9.57 -1.85 8.15
CA GLY A 94 9.57 -2.58 9.42
C GLY A 94 8.18 -2.89 9.99
N SER A 95 7.10 -2.76 9.21
CA SER A 95 5.77 -3.14 9.68
C SER A 95 5.72 -4.61 10.11
N ARG A 96 5.09 -4.84 11.26
CA ARG A 96 4.87 -6.19 11.85
C ARG A 96 3.45 -6.70 11.68
N ILE A 97 2.56 -5.88 11.12
CA ILE A 97 1.12 -6.14 11.11
C ILE A 97 0.54 -6.20 9.70
N ILE A 98 1.30 -5.74 8.70
CA ILE A 98 0.92 -5.82 7.29
C ILE A 98 0.92 -7.28 6.83
N GLN A 99 -0.19 -7.70 6.24
CA GLN A 99 -0.43 -9.07 5.79
C GLN A 99 -0.43 -9.17 4.26
N GLN A 100 -0.82 -8.10 3.56
CA GLN A 100 -0.97 -8.11 2.11
C GLN A 100 -0.48 -6.81 1.48
N ILE A 101 0.30 -6.92 0.41
CA ILE A 101 0.70 -5.78 -0.43
C ILE A 101 0.52 -6.18 -1.89
N ASP A 102 -0.28 -5.42 -2.62
CA ASP A 102 -0.42 -5.52 -4.06
C ASP A 102 0.19 -4.30 -4.75
N LEU A 103 1.24 -4.56 -5.52
CA LEU A 103 2.01 -3.61 -6.31
C LEU A 103 1.75 -3.77 -7.82
N SER A 104 0.74 -4.53 -8.24
CA SER A 104 0.50 -4.84 -9.65
C SER A 104 -0.01 -3.65 -10.47
N LEU A 105 -0.52 -2.61 -9.80
CA LEU A 105 -1.05 -1.35 -10.35
C LEU A 105 -2.24 -1.50 -11.31
N VAL A 106 -2.69 -2.72 -11.59
CA VAL A 106 -3.77 -3.02 -12.54
C VAL A 106 -5.02 -3.51 -11.83
N GLY A 107 -6.18 -3.13 -12.34
CA GLY A 107 -7.47 -3.64 -11.84
C GLY A 107 -7.67 -5.13 -12.13
N ASP A 108 -8.62 -5.72 -11.41
CA ASP A 108 -9.06 -7.10 -11.67
C ASP A 108 -9.49 -7.26 -13.14
N HIS A 109 -8.98 -8.31 -13.78
CA HIS A 109 -9.23 -8.63 -15.20
C HIS A 109 -8.71 -7.59 -16.21
N GLU A 110 -7.92 -6.60 -15.78
CA GLU A 110 -7.29 -5.65 -16.70
C GLU A 110 -5.99 -6.18 -17.30
N SER A 111 -5.61 -5.63 -18.46
CA SER A 111 -4.33 -5.92 -19.09
C SER A 111 -3.19 -5.48 -18.17
N SER A 112 -2.29 -6.42 -17.86
CA SER A 112 -1.05 -6.15 -17.11
C SER A 112 -0.03 -5.30 -17.88
N LYS A 113 -0.30 -4.99 -19.15
CA LYS A 113 0.47 -4.02 -19.93
C LYS A 113 -0.09 -2.63 -19.66
N LEU A 114 0.69 -1.81 -18.96
CA LEU A 114 0.42 -0.38 -18.78
C LEU A 114 1.13 0.40 -19.89
N ASP A 115 0.46 1.44 -20.40
CA ASP A 115 1.02 2.45 -21.31
C ASP A 115 0.75 3.84 -20.71
N PRO A 116 1.78 4.52 -20.17
CA PRO A 116 3.19 4.16 -20.17
C PRO A 116 3.52 2.95 -19.26
N GLU A 117 4.66 2.30 -19.49
CA GLU A 117 5.18 1.20 -18.67
C GLU A 117 5.22 1.60 -17.18
N PRO A 118 4.88 0.70 -16.24
CA PRO A 118 4.79 1.08 -14.83
C PRO A 118 6.11 1.63 -14.33
N THR A 119 6.03 2.76 -13.63
CA THR A 119 7.20 3.51 -13.16
C THR A 119 7.78 2.96 -11.86
N ASN A 120 7.22 1.87 -11.32
CA ASN A 120 7.57 1.39 -10.00
C ASN A 120 8.94 0.71 -9.97
N SER A 121 9.86 1.31 -9.22
CA SER A 121 11.27 0.94 -9.18
C SER A 121 11.50 -0.17 -8.18
N CYS A 122 12.00 -1.31 -8.68
CA CYS A 122 12.39 -2.42 -7.83
C CYS A 122 13.44 -2.01 -6.78
N ALA A 123 14.41 -1.17 -7.18
CA ALA A 123 15.50 -0.73 -6.30
C ALA A 123 15.01 0.08 -5.09
N GLU A 124 13.85 0.75 -5.21
CA GLU A 124 13.29 1.59 -4.16
C GLU A 124 12.38 0.79 -3.23
N VAL A 125 11.62 -0.16 -3.80
CA VAL A 125 10.61 -0.91 -3.05
C VAL A 125 11.20 -2.14 -2.35
N VAL A 126 12.15 -2.84 -2.96
CA VAL A 126 12.76 -4.05 -2.36
C VAL A 126 13.33 -3.80 -0.97
N PRO A 127 14.10 -2.73 -0.70
CA PRO A 127 14.60 -2.45 0.65
C PRO A 127 13.50 -2.27 1.71
N ILE A 128 12.32 -1.79 1.31
CA ILE A 128 11.17 -1.65 2.21
C ILE A 128 10.57 -3.03 2.49
N LEU A 129 10.38 -3.86 1.47
CA LEU A 129 9.89 -5.22 1.63
C LEU A 129 10.86 -6.09 2.45
N ASP A 130 12.17 -5.95 2.24
CA ASP A 130 13.22 -6.60 3.03
C ASP A 130 13.06 -6.26 4.50
N SER A 131 12.92 -4.98 4.83
CA SER A 131 12.76 -4.55 6.23
C SER A 131 11.55 -5.15 6.94
N ILE A 132 10.50 -5.53 6.19
CA ILE A 132 9.30 -6.17 6.71
C ILE A 132 9.60 -7.65 7.00
N ILE A 133 10.17 -8.38 6.04
CA ILE A 133 10.48 -9.81 6.21
C ILE A 133 11.63 -10.06 7.19
N GLU A 134 12.55 -9.10 7.35
CA GLU A 134 13.63 -9.12 8.36
C GLU A 134 13.10 -9.13 9.81
N ARG A 135 11.82 -8.83 10.03
CA ARG A 135 11.16 -9.00 11.33
C ARG A 135 11.02 -10.48 11.73
N GLY A 136 11.22 -11.42 10.80
CA GLY A 136 11.23 -12.86 11.08
C GLY A 136 9.89 -13.35 11.61
N GLU A 137 9.90 -14.01 12.77
CA GLU A 137 8.69 -14.56 13.43
C GLU A 137 7.65 -13.48 13.80
N GLU A 138 8.07 -12.21 13.90
CA GLU A 138 7.15 -11.10 14.16
C GLU A 138 6.49 -10.54 12.90
N CYS A 139 6.92 -10.97 11.71
CA CYS A 139 6.31 -10.62 10.44
C CYS A 139 5.06 -11.47 10.22
N VAL A 140 3.98 -10.83 9.76
CA VAL A 140 2.71 -11.51 9.44
C VAL A 140 2.33 -11.36 7.95
N LEU A 141 3.29 -10.96 7.13
CA LEU A 141 3.11 -10.80 5.68
C LEU A 141 2.84 -12.17 5.04
N LYS A 142 1.76 -12.27 4.28
CA LYS A 142 1.32 -13.54 3.66
C LYS A 142 1.21 -13.43 2.15
N HIS A 143 0.89 -12.24 1.64
CA HIS A 143 0.64 -12.04 0.22
C HIS A 143 1.41 -10.84 -0.30
N LEU A 144 2.21 -11.09 -1.33
CA LEU A 144 2.86 -10.07 -2.14
C LEU A 144 2.51 -10.31 -3.60
N GLN A 145 1.96 -9.30 -4.24
CA GLN A 145 1.71 -9.30 -5.67
C GLN A 145 2.62 -8.25 -6.34
N PHE A 146 3.51 -8.71 -7.22
CA PHE A 146 4.45 -7.85 -7.95
C PHE A 146 3.88 -7.38 -9.29
N PRO A 147 4.32 -6.23 -9.81
CA PRO A 147 4.05 -5.85 -11.18
C PRO A 147 4.53 -6.92 -12.15
N ASN A 148 3.83 -7.05 -13.29
CA ASN A 148 4.18 -8.04 -14.30
C ASN A 148 5.59 -7.82 -14.86
N GLU A 149 6.04 -6.57 -14.97
CA GLU A 149 7.37 -6.25 -15.50
C GLU A 149 8.50 -6.80 -14.63
N TRP A 150 8.37 -6.73 -13.31
CA TRP A 150 9.39 -7.31 -12.41
C TRP A 150 9.49 -8.83 -12.58
N ARG A 151 8.39 -9.50 -12.91
CA ARG A 151 8.36 -10.95 -13.17
C ARG A 151 9.04 -11.34 -14.50
N LYS A 152 9.26 -10.39 -15.40
CA LYS A 152 9.99 -10.62 -16.65
C LYS A 152 11.51 -10.47 -16.51
N GLU A 153 11.99 -9.98 -15.36
CA GLU A 153 13.41 -9.91 -15.05
C GLU A 153 14.04 -11.30 -15.20
N ARG A 154 15.13 -11.39 -15.97
CA ARG A 154 15.84 -12.66 -16.25
C ARG A 154 17.16 -12.74 -15.50
N ASN A 155 17.65 -11.63 -14.96
CA ASN A 155 18.86 -11.61 -14.18
C ASN A 155 18.62 -12.23 -12.81
N THR A 156 19.07 -13.47 -12.63
CA THR A 156 18.98 -14.22 -11.36
C THR A 156 19.83 -13.62 -10.24
N GLU A 157 20.74 -12.71 -10.55
CA GLU A 157 21.58 -11.97 -9.59
C GLU A 157 20.98 -10.62 -9.20
N SER A 158 19.78 -10.27 -9.68
CA SER A 158 19.14 -9.00 -9.31
C SER A 158 18.67 -8.99 -7.85
N ASP A 159 18.62 -7.78 -7.26
CA ASP A 159 18.08 -7.58 -5.90
C ASP A 159 16.66 -8.13 -5.76
N PHE A 160 15.87 -8.07 -6.84
CA PHE A 160 14.54 -8.69 -6.90
C PHE A 160 14.59 -10.20 -6.69
N HIS A 161 15.43 -10.93 -7.44
CA HIS A 161 15.53 -12.38 -7.30
C HIS A 161 16.06 -12.77 -5.91
N ALA A 162 17.06 -12.03 -5.41
CA ALA A 162 17.57 -12.23 -4.06
C ALA A 162 16.47 -12.02 -3.01
N PHE A 163 15.61 -11.01 -3.18
CA PHE A 163 14.44 -10.77 -2.33
C PHE A 163 13.43 -11.92 -2.41
N ILE A 164 13.09 -12.40 -3.62
CA ILE A 164 12.15 -13.52 -3.79
C ILE A 164 12.64 -14.78 -3.07
N THR A 165 13.94 -15.08 -3.12
CA THR A 165 14.53 -16.18 -2.34
C THR A 165 14.31 -15.98 -0.84
N ARG A 166 14.61 -14.79 -0.30
CA ARG A 166 14.40 -14.49 1.13
C ARG A 166 12.92 -14.56 1.54
N TYR A 167 12.02 -14.05 0.70
CA TYR A 167 10.58 -14.08 0.96
C TYR A 167 10.03 -15.51 0.97
N ASN A 168 10.45 -16.36 0.03
CA ASN A 168 10.06 -17.77 0.00
C ASN A 168 10.61 -18.53 1.21
N ASP A 169 11.86 -18.29 1.59
CA ASP A 169 12.45 -18.86 2.81
C ASP A 169 11.68 -18.45 4.06
N TYR A 170 11.26 -17.18 4.14
CA TYR A 170 10.40 -16.69 5.21
C TYR A 170 9.05 -17.42 5.23
N LEU A 171 8.37 -17.57 4.09
CA LEU A 171 7.08 -18.26 4.00
C LEU A 171 7.17 -19.74 4.42
N HIS A 172 8.30 -20.40 4.16
CA HIS A 172 8.52 -21.79 4.59
C HIS A 172 8.81 -21.95 6.10
N ARG A 173 9.11 -20.86 6.81
CA ARG A 173 9.39 -20.86 8.26
C ARG A 173 8.18 -20.51 9.12
N GLN A 174 7.08 -20.04 8.51
CA GLN A 174 5.80 -19.79 9.17
C GLN A 174 5.03 -21.10 9.40
#